data_AF-A1T101-F1
#
_entry.id   AF-A1T101-F1
#
_cell.length_a   1.000
_cell.length_b   1.000
_cell.length_c   1.000
_cell.angle_alpha   90.00
_cell.angle_beta   90.00
_cell.angle_gamma   90.00
#
_symmetry.space_group_name_H-M   'P 1'
#
loop_
_entity.id
_entity.type
_entity.pdbx_description
1 polymer ?
#
loop_
_entity_poly.entity_id
_entity_poly.type
_entity_poly.pdbx_seq_one_letter_code
_entity_poly.pdbx_strand_id
1 'polypeptide(L)'
;MSTLQILVGSTLGGTEYVAEAAQVLLEEAGFDSELHFDPDLNTLSLSEDEIWLICLSTHGAGDYPENFKSFAEQLQGVNAPLNDVRYGIIGIGDSNYDTFCEAAKNMDYILEEMGAVRIGDRLEIDVVDHPIPEDNISNWISLWIEDLNDL
;
A
#
# COMPACT_ATOMS: atom_id res chain seq x y z
N MET A 1 3.78 -5.98 -20.19
CA MET A 1 2.63 -5.94 -19.27
C MET A 1 3.26 -5.60 -17.93
N SER A 2 2.98 -4.42 -17.40
CA SER A 2 3.49 -4.01 -16.10
C SER A 2 2.69 -4.76 -15.04
N THR A 3 3.37 -5.48 -14.16
CA THR A 3 2.75 -6.23 -13.07
C THR A 3 2.61 -5.31 -11.87
N LEU A 4 1.44 -5.31 -11.24
CA LEU A 4 1.17 -4.48 -10.07
C LEU A 4 1.79 -5.09 -8.82
N GLN A 5 2.59 -4.31 -8.10
CA GLN A 5 3.31 -4.79 -6.92
C GLN A 5 2.53 -4.47 -5.65
N ILE A 6 2.04 -5.48 -4.95
CA ILE A 6 1.32 -5.32 -3.70
C ILE A 6 2.31 -5.47 -2.54
N LEU A 7 2.62 -4.38 -1.86
CA LEU A 7 3.63 -4.33 -0.80
C LEU A 7 2.94 -4.36 0.56
N VAL A 8 3.24 -5.36 1.38
CA VAL A 8 2.51 -5.60 2.63
C VAL A 8 3.37 -5.34 3.85
N GLY A 9 2.90 -4.46 4.73
CA GLY A 9 3.42 -4.26 6.08
C GLY A 9 2.41 -4.75 7.12
N SER A 10 2.71 -5.87 7.77
CA SER A 10 1.81 -6.51 8.74
C SER A 10 2.56 -7.06 9.94
N THR A 11 1.99 -6.91 11.14
CA THR A 11 2.52 -7.54 12.36
C THR A 11 1.72 -8.77 12.80
N LEU A 12 0.39 -8.72 12.64
CA LEU A 12 -0.54 -9.75 13.14
C LEU A 12 -1.34 -10.43 12.03
N GLY A 13 -0.96 -10.19 10.77
CA GLY A 13 -1.60 -10.77 9.59
C GLY A 13 -2.87 -10.08 9.11
N GLY A 14 -3.48 -9.18 9.88
CA GLY A 14 -4.69 -8.46 9.46
C GLY A 14 -4.55 -7.75 8.10
N THR A 15 -3.39 -7.12 7.85
CA THR A 15 -3.09 -6.47 6.57
C THR A 15 -2.83 -7.45 5.43
N GLU A 16 -2.36 -8.65 5.74
CA GLU A 16 -2.10 -9.69 4.74
C GLU A 16 -3.41 -10.12 4.08
N TYR A 17 -4.45 -10.39 4.89
CA TYR A 17 -5.78 -10.73 4.38
C TYR A 17 -6.36 -9.63 3.49
N VAL A 18 -6.19 -8.36 3.87
CA VAL A 18 -6.66 -7.23 3.06
C VAL A 18 -5.91 -7.15 1.73
N ALA A 19 -4.60 -7.39 1.74
CA ALA A 19 -3.78 -7.38 0.53
C ALA A 19 -4.12 -8.57 -0.39
N GLU A 20 -4.35 -9.76 0.16
CA GLU A 20 -4.82 -10.93 -0.60
C GLU A 20 -6.20 -10.68 -1.21
N ALA A 21 -7.14 -10.10 -0.46
CA ALA A 21 -8.46 -9.73 -0.97
C ALA A 21 -8.37 -8.69 -2.11
N ALA A 22 -7.49 -7.69 -1.97
CA ALA A 22 -7.23 -6.73 -3.02
C ALA A 22 -6.61 -7.38 -4.27
N GLN A 23 -5.68 -8.33 -4.10
CA GLN A 23 -5.08 -9.08 -5.20
C GLN A 23 -6.13 -9.83 -6.02
N VAL A 24 -7.02 -10.57 -5.37
CA VAL A 24 -8.09 -11.32 -6.04
C VAL A 24 -8.96 -10.38 -6.88
N LEU A 25 -9.34 -9.22 -6.33
CA LEU A 25 -10.18 -8.25 -7.04
C LEU A 25 -9.47 -7.60 -8.22
N LEU A 26 -8.16 -7.36 -8.11
CA LEU A 26 -7.32 -6.88 -9.21
C LEU A 26 -7.18 -7.92 -10.33
N GLU A 27 -6.96 -9.18 -9.98
CA GLU A 27 -6.89 -10.29 -10.94
C GLU A 27 -8.24 -10.52 -11.64
N GLU A 28 -9.36 -10.43 -10.91
CA GLU A 28 -10.72 -10.49 -11.49
C GLU A 28 -10.99 -9.33 -12.46
N ALA A 29 -10.41 -8.17 -12.21
CA ALA A 29 -10.45 -7.02 -13.12
C ALA A 29 -9.47 -7.14 -14.32
N GLY A 30 -8.62 -8.16 -14.33
CA GLY A 30 -7.70 -8.46 -15.43
C GLY A 30 -6.29 -7.88 -15.27
N PHE A 31 -5.90 -7.46 -14.07
CA PHE A 31 -4.54 -7.01 -13.75
C PHE A 31 -3.69 -8.14 -13.20
N ASP A 32 -2.49 -8.32 -13.73
CA ASP A 32 -1.46 -9.16 -13.10
C ASP A 32 -0.92 -8.44 -11.86
N SER A 33 -0.90 -9.12 -10.71
CA SER A 33 -0.39 -8.56 -9.46
C SER A 33 0.44 -9.55 -8.65
N GLU A 34 1.48 -9.06 -7.98
CA GLU A 34 2.40 -9.86 -7.17
C GLU A 34 2.42 -9.36 -5.71
N LEU A 35 2.26 -10.29 -4.76
CA LEU A 35 2.25 -10.00 -3.33
C LEU A 35 3.65 -10.12 -2.71
N HIS A 36 4.06 -9.06 -2.02
CA HIS A 36 5.32 -8.96 -1.30
C HIS A 36 5.07 -8.77 0.20
N PHE A 37 5.17 -9.86 0.95
CA PHE A 37 5.08 -9.85 2.42
C PHE A 37 6.35 -9.31 3.10
N ASP A 38 7.47 -9.28 2.39
CA ASP A 38 8.72 -8.68 2.83
C ASP A 38 9.25 -7.85 1.65
N PRO A 39 8.68 -6.64 1.42
CA PRO A 39 9.01 -5.86 0.25
C PRO A 39 10.47 -5.41 0.31
N ASP A 40 11.17 -5.53 -0.82
CA ASP A 40 12.56 -5.08 -0.95
C ASP A 40 12.69 -4.19 -2.19
N LEU A 41 13.23 -2.99 -2.01
CA LEU A 41 13.30 -2.01 -3.09
C LEU A 41 14.25 -2.47 -4.21
N ASN A 42 15.23 -3.33 -3.91
CA ASN A 42 16.15 -3.85 -4.91
C ASN A 42 15.54 -4.96 -5.78
N THR A 43 14.42 -5.55 -5.36
CA THR A 43 13.69 -6.54 -6.16
C THR A 43 12.61 -5.92 -7.01
N LEU A 44 12.18 -4.68 -6.71
CA LEU A 44 11.18 -3.95 -7.47
C LEU A 44 11.81 -3.18 -8.63
N SER A 45 11.08 -3.09 -9.75
CA SER A 45 11.49 -2.21 -10.84
C SER A 45 11.04 -0.78 -10.54
N LEU A 46 11.95 0.18 -10.70
CA LEU A 46 11.70 1.61 -10.52
C LEU A 46 11.56 2.33 -11.87
N SER A 47 11.15 1.61 -12.91
CA SER A 47 11.15 2.06 -14.29
C SER A 47 9.97 1.45 -15.04
N GLU A 48 9.41 2.17 -16.01
CA GLU A 48 8.30 1.72 -16.91
C GLU A 48 6.88 1.67 -16.28
N ASP A 49 6.36 2.81 -15.80
CA ASP A 49 4.98 2.94 -15.29
C ASP A 49 4.65 1.85 -14.23
N GLU A 50 5.55 1.67 -13.27
CA GLU A 50 5.38 0.69 -12.21
C GLU A 50 4.25 1.13 -11.28
N ILE A 51 3.35 0.20 -10.95
CA ILE A 51 2.21 0.47 -10.08
C ILE A 51 2.39 -0.29 -8.77
N TRP A 52 2.38 0.42 -7.65
CA TRP A 52 2.48 -0.15 -6.31
C TRP A 52 1.18 0.00 -5.54
N LEU A 53 0.71 -1.08 -4.90
CA LEU A 53 -0.36 -1.01 -3.91
C LEU A 53 0.23 -1.33 -2.54
N ILE A 54 0.29 -0.32 -1.67
CA ILE A 54 0.94 -0.43 -0.37
C ILE A 54 -0.11 -0.65 0.71
N CYS A 55 -0.09 -1.82 1.32
CA CYS A 55 -0.97 -2.20 2.42
C CYS A 55 -0.18 -2.14 3.73
N LEU A 56 -0.47 -1.17 4.61
CA LEU A 56 0.28 -0.93 5.84
C LEU A 56 -0.60 -0.94 7.08
N SER A 57 -0.26 -1.80 8.03
CA SER A 57 -0.73 -1.63 9.42
C SER A 57 0.13 -0.63 10.17
N THR A 58 -0.48 0.09 11.11
CA THR A 58 0.26 0.91 12.06
C THR A 58 0.61 0.09 13.31
N HIS A 59 1.88 0.09 13.70
CA HIS A 59 2.33 -0.61 14.91
C HIS A 59 2.70 0.37 16.02
N GLY A 60 2.19 0.11 17.24
CA GLY A 60 2.59 0.85 18.44
C GLY A 60 2.27 2.36 18.36
N ALA A 61 3.32 3.19 18.31
CA ALA A 61 3.23 4.65 18.39
C ALA A 61 3.25 5.33 17.01
N GLY A 62 2.76 4.66 15.97
CA GLY A 62 2.79 5.18 14.60
C GLY A 62 3.91 4.59 13.72
N ASP A 63 4.62 3.58 14.20
CA ASP A 63 5.73 2.97 13.49
C ASP A 63 5.27 2.00 12.40
N TYR A 64 6.16 1.80 11.42
CA TYR A 64 6.03 0.73 10.43
C TYR A 64 6.15 -0.65 11.07
N PRO A 65 5.46 -1.66 10.53
CA PRO A 65 5.70 -3.07 10.85
C PRO A 65 7.13 -3.50 10.53
N GLU A 66 7.68 -4.47 11.28
CA GLU A 66 9.10 -4.85 11.14
C GLU A 66 9.46 -5.33 9.73
N ASN A 67 8.58 -6.08 9.07
CA ASN A 67 8.74 -6.56 7.69
C ASN A 67 8.79 -5.42 6.64
N PHE A 68 8.31 -4.21 7.00
CA PHE A 68 8.24 -3.08 6.10
C PHE A 68 9.28 -1.98 6.41
N LYS A 69 9.86 -2.00 7.62
CA LYS A 69 10.88 -1.01 8.03
C LYS A 69 12.07 -0.97 7.05
N SER A 70 12.57 -2.15 6.67
CA SER A 70 13.69 -2.27 5.71
C SER A 70 13.38 -1.57 4.40
N PHE A 71 12.17 -1.77 3.85
CA PHE A 71 11.72 -1.12 2.63
C PHE A 71 11.67 0.41 2.77
N ALA A 72 11.09 0.91 3.87
CA ALA A 72 11.03 2.35 4.14
C ALA A 72 12.43 2.98 4.26
N GLU A 73 13.37 2.31 4.92
CA GLU A 73 14.76 2.75 5.01
C GLU A 73 15.46 2.77 3.65
N GLN A 74 15.21 1.75 2.81
CA GLN A 74 15.76 1.69 1.45
C GLN A 74 15.22 2.81 0.56
N LEU A 75 13.93 3.12 0.65
CA LEU A 75 13.28 4.25 -0.04
C LEU A 75 13.94 5.57 0.33
N GLN A 76 14.12 5.83 1.63
CA GLN A 76 14.80 7.05 2.11
C GLN A 76 16.28 7.12 1.70
N GLY A 77 16.92 5.97 1.49
CA GLY A 77 18.29 5.88 1.01
C GLY A 77 18.44 6.01 -0.51
N VAL A 78 17.36 5.85 -1.28
CA VAL A 78 17.36 6.00 -2.73
C VAL A 78 17.45 7.48 -3.09
N ASN A 79 18.48 7.83 -3.86
CA ASN A 79 18.69 9.20 -4.33
C ASN A 79 18.20 9.38 -5.78
N ALA A 80 17.16 8.63 -6.16
CA ALA A 80 16.56 8.65 -7.49
C ALA A 80 15.08 9.05 -7.38
N PRO A 81 14.59 9.91 -8.27
CA PRO A 81 13.18 10.29 -8.27
C PRO A 81 12.31 9.13 -8.73
N LEU A 82 11.13 9.01 -8.14
CA LEU A 82 10.13 7.99 -8.44
C LEU A 82 9.02 8.52 -9.37
N ASN A 83 9.38 9.44 -10.27
CA ASN A 83 8.42 10.15 -11.13
C ASN A 83 7.56 9.23 -12.02
N ASP A 84 8.09 8.05 -12.36
CA ASP A 84 7.42 7.05 -13.19
C ASP A 84 6.73 5.96 -12.34
N VAL A 85 6.76 6.08 -11.02
CA VAL A 85 6.07 5.17 -10.10
C VAL A 85 4.72 5.77 -9.73
N ARG A 86 3.69 4.95 -9.86
CA ARG A 86 2.33 5.28 -9.44
C ARG A 86 1.95 4.39 -8.28
N TYR A 87 1.18 4.89 -7.33
CA TYR A 87 0.89 4.09 -6.15
C TYR A 87 -0.51 4.32 -5.56
N GLY A 88 -1.03 3.28 -4.90
CA GLY A 88 -2.17 3.34 -3.99
C GLY A 88 -1.72 2.98 -2.58
N ILE A 89 -2.42 3.51 -1.57
CA ILE A 89 -2.15 3.21 -0.16
C ILE A 89 -3.42 2.76 0.55
N ILE A 90 -3.30 1.65 1.26
CA ILE A 90 -4.29 1.12 2.20
C ILE A 90 -3.66 1.11 3.59
N GLY A 91 -4.11 2.01 4.44
CA GLY A 91 -3.75 2.06 5.86
C GLY A 91 -4.74 1.27 6.70
N ILE A 92 -4.21 0.45 7.62
CA ILE A 92 -5.00 -0.23 8.64
C ILE A 92 -4.53 0.29 10.00
N GLY A 93 -5.46 0.79 10.79
CA GLY A 93 -5.21 1.38 12.08
C GLY A 93 -6.32 1.12 13.08
N ASP A 94 -6.08 1.50 14.32
CA ASP A 94 -7.05 1.47 15.41
C ASP A 94 -7.28 2.92 15.86
N SER A 95 -8.52 3.41 15.71
CA SER A 95 -8.86 4.81 16.01
C SER A 95 -8.84 5.16 17.50
N ASN A 96 -8.71 4.17 18.40
CA ASN A 96 -8.48 4.45 19.83
C ASN A 96 -7.07 4.99 20.09
N TYR A 97 -6.15 4.84 19.13
CA TYR A 97 -4.81 5.40 19.22
C TYR A 97 -4.74 6.72 18.45
N ASP A 98 -4.08 7.73 19.01
CA ASP A 98 -3.86 9.03 18.35
C ASP A 98 -3.09 8.89 17.02
N THR A 99 -2.36 7.78 16.84
CA THR A 99 -1.53 7.46 15.68
C THR A 99 -2.30 6.66 14.62
N PHE A 100 -3.59 6.94 14.46
CA PHE A 100 -4.46 6.25 13.50
C PHE A 100 -3.92 6.37 12.07
N CYS A 101 -3.60 5.23 11.45
CA CYS A 101 -3.03 5.10 10.10
C CYS A 101 -1.74 5.92 9.86
N GLU A 102 -0.99 6.24 10.92
CA GLU A 102 0.20 7.10 10.81
C GLU A 102 1.28 6.53 9.88
N ALA A 103 1.50 5.21 9.92
CA ALA A 103 2.48 4.56 9.04
C ALA A 103 2.12 4.72 7.56
N ALA A 104 0.85 4.56 7.21
CA ALA A 104 0.35 4.74 5.84
C ALA A 104 0.45 6.20 5.39
N LYS A 105 0.10 7.16 6.26
CA LYS A 105 0.25 8.60 5.99
C LYS A 105 1.70 9.00 5.80
N ASN A 106 2.60 8.45 6.61
CA ASN A 106 4.03 8.73 6.49
C ASN A 106 4.59 8.20 5.17
N MET A 107 4.19 6.99 4.76
CA MET A 107 4.62 6.43 3.47
C MET A 107 4.08 7.23 2.28
N ASP A 108 2.82 7.67 2.36
CA ASP A 108 2.21 8.55 1.37
C ASP A 108 3.04 9.83 1.17
N TYR A 109 3.43 10.48 2.28
CA TYR A 109 4.27 11.67 2.24
C TYR A 109 5.65 11.39 1.63
N ILE A 110 6.30 10.28 1.99
CA ILE A 110 7.63 9.92 1.47
C ILE A 110 7.57 9.73 -0.05
N LEU A 111 6.58 9.00 -0.55
CA LEU A 111 6.43 8.72 -1.98
C LEU A 111 6.12 9.98 -2.78
N GLU A 112 5.24 10.85 -2.26
CA GLU A 112 4.94 12.14 -2.87
C GLU A 112 6.18 13.04 -2.96
N GLU A 113 6.98 13.12 -1.89
CA GLU A 113 8.24 13.89 -1.87
C GLU A 113 9.30 13.34 -2.84
N MET A 114 9.27 12.03 -3.11
CA MET A 114 10.14 11.38 -4.09
C MET A 114 9.64 11.53 -5.54
N GLY A 115 8.46 12.14 -5.74
CA GLY A 115 7.87 12.42 -7.04
C GLY A 115 6.93 11.34 -7.57
N ALA A 116 6.64 10.30 -6.78
CA ALA A 116 5.67 9.28 -7.16
C ALA A 116 4.25 9.86 -7.23
N VAL A 117 3.41 9.29 -8.09
CA VAL A 117 2.05 9.79 -8.33
C VAL A 117 1.03 8.91 -7.63
N ARG A 118 0.29 9.46 -6.66
CA ARG A 118 -0.82 8.74 -6.03
C ARG A 118 -1.98 8.56 -7.01
N ILE A 119 -2.49 7.34 -7.10
CA ILE A 119 -3.73 6.98 -7.79
C ILE A 119 -4.85 6.99 -6.75
N GLY A 120 -5.87 7.83 -6.98
CA GLY A 120 -7.02 7.96 -6.08
C GLY A 120 -6.69 8.49 -4.67
N ASP A 121 -7.64 8.30 -3.77
CA ASP A 121 -7.49 8.61 -2.34
C ASP A 121 -7.00 7.39 -1.55
N ARG A 122 -6.24 7.63 -0.48
CA ARG A 122 -5.83 6.56 0.44
C ARG A 122 -7.05 5.92 1.13
N LEU A 123 -7.02 4.60 1.29
CA LEU A 123 -7.98 3.90 2.15
C LEU A 123 -7.46 3.90 3.59
N GLU A 124 -8.30 4.30 4.54
CA GLU A 124 -7.99 4.21 5.97
C GLU A 124 -9.02 3.30 6.64
N ILE A 125 -8.61 2.09 7.02
CA ILE A 125 -9.48 1.09 7.64
C ILE A 125 -9.27 1.14 9.16
N ASP A 126 -10.37 1.36 9.88
CA ASP A 126 -10.41 1.28 11.33
C ASP A 126 -10.86 -0.11 11.78
N VAL A 127 -9.95 -0.86 12.42
CA VAL A 127 -10.23 -2.22 12.93
C VAL A 127 -11.22 -2.23 14.10
N VAL A 128 -11.46 -1.07 14.74
CA VAL A 128 -12.40 -0.91 15.86
C VAL A 128 -13.83 -0.83 15.35
N ASP A 129 -14.06 -0.01 14.32
CA ASP A 129 -15.38 0.16 13.69
C ASP A 129 -15.69 -1.02 12.74
N HIS A 130 -14.66 -1.54 12.07
CA HIS A 130 -14.77 -2.59 11.08
C HIS A 130 -13.99 -3.84 11.49
N PRO A 131 -14.62 -4.78 12.22
CA PRO A 131 -13.96 -6.03 12.61
C PRO A 131 -13.66 -6.94 11.40
N ILE A 132 -14.24 -6.67 10.24
CA ILE A 132 -13.94 -7.33 8.97
C ILE A 132 -13.40 -6.27 8.00
N PRO A 133 -12.08 -6.04 7.97
CA PRO A 133 -11.47 -4.98 7.18
C PRO A 133 -11.66 -5.20 5.67
N GLU A 134 -11.78 -6.45 5.22
CA GLU A 134 -12.01 -6.85 3.83
C GLU A 134 -13.33 -6.31 3.24
N ASP A 135 -14.36 -6.06 4.06
CA ASP A 135 -15.65 -5.54 3.56
C ASP A 135 -15.51 -4.11 2.99
N ASN A 136 -14.56 -3.33 3.53
CA ASN A 136 -14.26 -1.98 3.06
C ASN A 136 -13.31 -1.96 1.85
N ILE A 137 -12.55 -3.03 1.62
CA ILE A 137 -11.60 -3.10 0.50
C ILE A 137 -12.34 -3.11 -0.84
N SER A 138 -13.49 -3.81 -0.90
CA SER A 138 -14.16 -4.11 -2.17
C SER A 138 -14.67 -2.86 -2.88
N ASN A 139 -15.23 -1.91 -2.14
CA ASN A 139 -15.71 -0.65 -2.71
C ASN A 139 -14.55 0.25 -3.13
N TRP A 140 -13.53 0.36 -2.28
CA TRP A 140 -12.38 1.22 -2.56
C TRP A 140 -11.56 0.71 -3.73
N ILE A 141 -11.24 -0.59 -3.76
CA ILE A 141 -10.42 -1.18 -4.84
C ILE A 141 -11.14 -1.08 -6.18
N SER A 142 -12.47 -1.18 -6.20
CA SER A 142 -13.25 -1.00 -7.43
C SER A 142 -13.07 0.41 -7.99
N LEU A 143 -13.19 1.45 -7.15
CA LEU A 143 -12.95 2.84 -7.54
C LEU A 143 -11.50 3.07 -7.97
N TRP A 144 -10.55 2.51 -7.21
CA TRP A 144 -9.13 2.62 -7.50
C TRP A 144 -8.75 1.95 -8.82
N ILE A 145 -9.38 0.82 -9.16
CA ILE A 145 -9.25 0.15 -10.46
C ILE A 145 -9.82 1.03 -11.58
N GLU A 146 -10.93 1.74 -11.36
CA GLU A 146 -11.45 2.71 -12.34
C GLU A 146 -10.43 3.84 -12.58
N ASP A 147 -9.87 4.42 -11.52
CA ASP A 147 -8.81 5.43 -11.62
C ASP A 147 -7.58 4.89 -12.37
N LEU A 148 -7.21 3.65 -12.11
CA LEU A 148 -6.06 2.99 -12.75
C LEU A 148 -6.29 2.73 -14.25
N ASN A 149 -7.52 2.46 -14.67
CA ASN A 149 -7.88 2.31 -16.08
C ASN A 149 -7.95 3.64 -16.86
N ASP A 150 -8.08 4.79 -16.18
CA ASP A 150 -8.12 6.12 -16.80
C ASP A 150 -6.72 6.70 -17.08
N LEU A 151 -5.66 6.01 -16.62
CA LEU A 151 -4.25 6.39 -16.81
C LEU A 151 -3.74 6.13 -18.22
#